data_AF-A0A2V6PDU0-F1
#
_entry.id   AF-A0A2V6PDU0-F1
#
_cell.length_a   1.000
_cell.length_b   1.000
_cell.length_c   1.000
_cell.angle_alpha   90.00
_cell.angle_beta   90.00
_cell.angle_gamma   90.00
#
_symmetry.space_group_name_H-M   'P 1'
#
loop_
_entity.id
_entity.type
_entity.pdbx_description
1 polymer ?
#
loop_
_entity_poly.entity_id
_entity_poly.type
_entity_poly.pdbx_seq_one_letter_code
_entity_poly.pdbx_strand_id
1 'polypeptide(L)'
;VFTDELQMLTSIEVGHGGVWVMCPPQLLFIPDRNGDDLPDGAPEVVLDGFTGSPDMHHTFANGLRFGPDGWLYGRCGASSTGEPGVPGTLAEQRIPLRGTIWRYHPQRKTVEALSSGTTNPWGHDWN
;
A
#
# COMPACT_ATOMS: atom_id res chain seq x y z
N VAL A 1 -12.61 18.60 -1.94
CA VAL A 1 -11.36 18.00 -1.41
C VAL A 1 -11.79 16.85 -0.55
N PHE A 2 -11.27 15.63 -0.78
CA PHE A 2 -11.68 14.44 -0.03
C PHE A 2 -11.05 14.41 1.38
N THR A 3 -9.75 14.70 1.50
CA THR A 3 -9.05 14.93 2.76
C THR A 3 -7.78 15.75 2.52
N ASP A 4 -7.35 16.54 3.50
CA ASP A 4 -6.11 17.34 3.51
C ASP A 4 -5.17 16.99 4.70
N GLU A 5 -5.50 15.94 5.47
CA GLU A 5 -4.77 15.55 6.69
C GLU A 5 -3.59 14.60 6.41
N LEU A 6 -3.49 14.07 5.19
CA LEU A 6 -2.50 13.06 4.83
C LEU A 6 -1.09 13.64 4.72
N GLN A 7 -0.10 12.88 5.20
CA GLN A 7 1.32 13.22 5.09
C GLN A 7 2.06 12.13 4.31
N MET A 8 3.09 12.52 3.56
CA MET A 8 3.91 11.62 2.73
C MET A 8 3.06 10.72 1.80
N LEU A 9 2.07 11.31 1.15
CA LEU A 9 1.24 10.60 0.19
C LEU A 9 2.06 10.19 -1.04
N THR A 10 2.17 8.89 -1.27
CA THR A 10 2.94 8.32 -2.40
C THR A 10 2.06 7.64 -3.44
N SER A 11 0.81 7.32 -3.11
CA SER A 11 -0.15 6.76 -4.06
C SER A 11 -1.58 6.81 -3.53
N ILE A 12 -2.54 6.91 -4.46
CA ILE A 12 -3.98 6.74 -4.21
C ILE A 12 -4.53 5.69 -5.18
N GLU A 13 -5.52 4.92 -4.73
CA GLU A 13 -6.40 4.13 -5.57
C GLU A 13 -7.85 4.17 -5.03
N VAL A 14 -8.84 4.31 -5.91
CA VAL A 14 -10.27 4.31 -5.53
C VAL A 14 -10.86 2.94 -5.80
N GLY A 15 -11.59 2.39 -4.83
CA GLY A 15 -12.25 1.10 -5.01
C GLY A 15 -12.70 0.46 -3.69
N HIS A 16 -13.57 -0.54 -3.80
CA HIS A 16 -14.12 -1.27 -2.66
C HIS A 16 -14.79 -0.38 -1.59
N GLY A 17 -15.50 0.68 -2.03
CA GLY A 17 -16.27 1.56 -1.15
C GLY A 17 -15.42 2.55 -0.35
N GLY A 18 -14.34 3.04 -0.95
CA GLY A 18 -13.49 4.05 -0.36
C GLY A 18 -12.22 4.34 -1.15
N VAL A 19 -11.29 5.02 -0.49
CA VAL A 19 -10.01 5.47 -1.04
C VAL A 19 -8.87 4.79 -0.30
N TRP A 20 -7.99 4.14 -1.06
CA TRP A 20 -6.79 3.48 -0.58
C TRP A 20 -5.61 4.40 -0.75
N VAL A 21 -4.82 4.55 0.31
CA VAL A 21 -3.82 5.59 0.41
C VAL A 21 -2.51 4.98 0.89
N MET A 22 -1.43 5.15 0.11
CA MET A 22 -0.10 4.77 0.56
C MET A 22 0.60 5.97 1.18
N CYS A 23 0.72 5.96 2.50
CA CYS A 23 1.44 6.92 3.32
C CYS A 23 2.45 6.15 4.17
N PRO A 24 3.62 5.77 3.62
CA PRO A 24 4.62 4.98 4.33
C PRO A 24 4.90 5.57 5.72
N PRO A 25 4.89 4.76 6.79
CA PRO A 25 5.01 3.29 6.78
C PRO A 25 3.70 2.51 6.62
N GLN A 26 2.59 3.17 6.28
CA GLN A 26 1.24 2.59 6.31
C GLN A 26 0.55 2.59 4.95
N LEU A 27 -0.19 1.50 4.70
CA LEU A 27 -1.30 1.51 3.76
C LEU A 27 -2.57 1.80 4.56
N LEU A 28 -3.31 2.81 4.13
CA LEU A 28 -4.55 3.26 4.76
C LEU A 28 -5.75 3.00 3.85
N PHE A 29 -6.91 2.80 4.45
CA PHE A 29 -8.20 2.81 3.79
C PHE A 29 -9.09 3.88 4.41
N ILE A 30 -9.62 4.78 3.59
CA ILE A 30 -10.57 5.81 4.01
C ILE A 30 -11.94 5.43 3.43
N PRO A 31 -12.93 5.08 4.26
CA PRO A 31 -14.22 4.62 3.77
C PRO A 31 -15.02 5.76 3.13
N ASP A 32 -15.70 5.43 2.03
CA ASP A 32 -16.74 6.23 1.35
C ASP A 32 -17.75 5.22 0.79
N ARG A 33 -18.55 4.64 1.70
CA ARG A 33 -19.48 3.55 1.44
C ARG A 33 -20.83 4.06 0.93
N ASN A 34 -21.14 5.32 1.21
CA ASN A 34 -22.36 5.99 0.73
C ASN A 34 -22.14 6.64 -0.65
N GLY A 35 -20.89 6.81 -1.10
CA GLY A 35 -20.54 7.34 -2.42
C GLY A 35 -20.83 8.82 -2.56
N ASP A 36 -20.72 9.59 -1.47
CA ASP A 36 -20.98 11.03 -1.47
C ASP A 36 -19.71 11.89 -1.63
N ASP A 37 -18.58 11.24 -1.92
CA ASP A 37 -17.25 11.85 -2.04
C ASP A 37 -16.79 12.55 -0.74
N LEU A 38 -17.28 12.10 0.42
CA LEU A 38 -16.82 12.50 1.75
C LEU A 38 -16.35 11.26 2.55
N PRO A 39 -15.28 11.38 3.35
CA PRO A 39 -14.89 10.29 4.24
C PRO A 39 -16.00 9.96 5.24
N ASP A 40 -16.43 8.70 5.27
CA ASP A 40 -17.37 8.17 6.27
C ASP A 40 -16.75 8.10 7.67
N GLY A 41 -15.43 8.22 7.77
CA GLY A 41 -14.70 8.10 9.02
C GLY A 41 -13.19 8.32 8.88
N ALA A 42 -12.50 8.13 9.99
CA ALA A 42 -11.05 8.26 10.06
C ALA A 42 -10.34 7.18 9.19
N PRO A 43 -9.14 7.47 8.66
CA PRO A 43 -8.34 6.47 7.95
C PRO A 43 -8.06 5.23 8.80
N GLU A 44 -8.29 4.05 8.23
CA GLU A 44 -8.00 2.74 8.83
C GLU A 44 -6.63 2.25 8.37
N VAL A 45 -5.73 1.87 9.29
CA VAL A 45 -4.46 1.23 8.93
C VAL A 45 -4.72 -0.22 8.53
N VAL A 46 -4.55 -0.55 7.25
CA VAL A 46 -4.79 -1.92 6.74
C VAL A 46 -3.52 -2.75 6.64
N LEU A 47 -2.38 -2.10 6.40
CA LEU A 47 -1.04 -2.68 6.52
C LEU A 47 -0.09 -1.65 7.15
N ASP A 48 0.85 -2.11 7.95
CA ASP A 48 1.99 -1.34 8.45
C ASP A 48 3.31 -2.05 8.08
N GLY A 49 4.44 -1.37 8.25
CA GLY A 49 5.78 -1.96 8.04
C GLY A 49 6.48 -1.56 6.74
N PHE A 50 5.95 -0.58 6.00
CA PHE A 50 6.61 0.02 4.83
C PHE A 50 7.62 1.13 5.24
N THR A 51 8.40 0.92 6.30
CA THR A 51 9.25 1.95 6.90
C THR A 51 10.35 2.46 5.96
N GLY A 52 10.88 1.60 5.10
CA GLY A 52 12.03 1.95 4.26
C GLY A 52 13.31 2.11 5.08
N SER A 53 14.34 2.65 4.42
CA SER A 53 15.61 3.02 5.06
C SER A 53 15.66 4.54 5.29
N PRO A 54 16.24 5.04 6.39
CA PRO A 54 16.48 6.47 6.60
C PRO A 54 17.32 7.12 5.48
N ASP A 55 18.21 6.34 4.84
CA ASP A 55 19.13 6.83 3.80
C ASP A 55 18.52 6.83 2.39
N MET A 56 17.21 6.60 2.29
CA MET A 56 16.54 6.38 1.03
C MET A 56 15.57 7.52 0.70
N HIS A 57 15.66 8.01 -0.54
CA HIS A 57 14.91 9.20 -0.97
C HIS A 57 13.97 8.98 -2.16
N HIS A 58 14.05 7.85 -2.90
CA HIS A 58 13.39 7.73 -4.21
C HIS A 58 12.78 6.36 -4.56
N THR A 59 12.42 5.52 -3.60
CA THR A 59 11.95 4.16 -3.89
C THR A 59 10.80 3.65 -3.02
N PHE A 60 10.16 4.56 -2.26
CA PHE A 60 9.08 4.28 -1.30
C PHE A 60 8.01 3.37 -1.88
N ALA A 61 7.29 2.66 -1.00
CA ALA A 61 6.12 1.91 -1.43
C ALA A 61 5.15 2.84 -2.19
N ASN A 62 4.74 2.51 -3.41
CA ASN A 62 3.92 3.37 -4.26
C ASN A 62 3.18 2.59 -5.35
N GLY A 63 2.41 3.33 -6.18
CA GLY A 63 1.81 2.83 -7.41
C GLY A 63 0.69 1.84 -7.15
N LEU A 64 -0.21 2.15 -6.21
CA LEU A 64 -1.40 1.37 -5.91
C LEU A 64 -2.29 1.24 -7.15
N ARG A 65 -2.68 0.00 -7.49
CA ARG A 65 -3.68 -0.29 -8.53
C ARG A 65 -4.46 -1.54 -8.20
N PHE A 66 -5.77 -1.52 -8.42
CA PHE A 66 -6.55 -2.76 -8.37
C PHE A 66 -6.27 -3.61 -9.61
N GLY A 67 -6.03 -4.90 -9.38
CA GLY A 67 -5.98 -5.90 -10.44
C GLY A 67 -7.37 -6.39 -10.83
N PRO A 68 -7.50 -7.03 -12.01
CA PRO A 68 -8.76 -7.64 -12.45
C PRO A 68 -9.22 -8.81 -11.55
N ASP A 69 -8.33 -9.31 -10.69
CA ASP A 69 -8.60 -10.33 -9.67
C ASP A 69 -9.12 -9.74 -8.34
N GLY A 70 -9.26 -8.42 -8.24
CA GLY A 70 -9.74 -7.70 -7.06
C GLY A 70 -8.69 -7.53 -5.95
N TRP A 71 -7.43 -7.86 -6.21
CA TRP A 71 -6.35 -7.55 -5.27
C TRP A 71 -5.85 -6.13 -5.49
N LEU A 72 -5.40 -5.47 -4.42
CA LEU A 72 -4.70 -4.20 -4.48
C LEU A 72 -3.21 -4.47 -4.66
N TYR A 73 -2.63 -4.03 -5.76
CA TYR A 73 -1.21 -4.17 -6.06
C TYR A 73 -0.46 -2.91 -5.70
N GLY A 74 0.80 -3.07 -5.31
CA GLY A 74 1.73 -1.98 -5.14
C GLY A 74 3.17 -2.46 -5.30
N ARG A 75 4.10 -1.53 -5.11
CA ARG A 75 5.51 -1.76 -5.45
C ARG A 75 6.39 -1.11 -4.42
N CYS A 76 7.58 -1.65 -4.19
CA CYS A 76 8.66 -0.91 -3.53
C CYS A 76 9.98 -1.17 -4.25
N GLY A 77 10.89 -0.19 -4.22
CA GLY A 77 12.24 -0.38 -4.77
C GLY A 77 13.18 -1.12 -3.80
N ALA A 78 14.33 -1.53 -4.30
CA ALA A 78 15.31 -2.34 -3.57
C ALA A 78 15.85 -1.66 -2.31
N SER A 79 15.97 -0.32 -2.33
CA SER A 79 16.40 0.47 -1.17
C SER A 79 15.27 0.81 -0.19
N SER A 80 14.00 0.55 -0.56
CA SER A 80 12.81 0.61 0.30
C SER A 80 12.51 -0.74 0.92
N THR A 81 13.44 -1.18 1.75
CA THR A 81 13.24 -2.43 2.48
C THR A 81 12.09 -2.26 3.48
N GLY A 82 11.13 -3.18 3.45
CA GLY A 82 10.00 -3.18 4.37
C GLY A 82 9.66 -4.59 4.82
N GLU A 83 8.94 -4.69 5.91
CA GLU A 83 8.41 -5.93 6.47
C GLU A 83 6.90 -5.76 6.71
N PRO A 84 6.09 -5.54 5.66
CA PRO A 84 4.67 -5.30 5.83
C PRO A 84 3.92 -6.49 6.43
N GLY A 85 2.88 -6.15 7.17
CA GLY A 85 1.89 -7.06 7.71
C GLY A 85 0.62 -6.31 8.09
N VAL A 86 -0.45 -7.05 8.35
CA VAL A 86 -1.64 -6.48 9.01
C VAL A 86 -1.20 -5.99 10.40
N PRO A 87 -1.73 -4.86 10.91
CA PRO A 87 -1.37 -4.39 12.25
C PRO A 87 -1.45 -5.49 13.31
N GLY A 88 -0.38 -5.61 14.10
CA GLY A 88 -0.23 -6.68 15.11
C GLY A 88 0.40 -7.98 14.60
N THR A 89 0.74 -8.09 13.30
CA THR A 89 1.49 -9.25 12.78
C THR A 89 2.85 -9.39 13.46
N LEU A 90 3.15 -10.61 13.93
CA LEU A 90 4.43 -10.96 14.57
C LEU A 90 5.60 -10.78 13.58
N ALA A 91 6.78 -10.44 14.11
CA ALA A 91 7.93 -10.08 13.28
C ALA A 91 8.32 -11.20 12.29
N GLU A 92 8.29 -12.45 12.72
CA GLU A 92 8.61 -13.64 11.94
C GLU A 92 7.55 -14.01 10.88
N GLN A 93 6.37 -13.39 10.94
CA GLN A 93 5.27 -13.60 10.00
C GLN A 93 5.16 -12.48 8.96
N ARG A 94 5.96 -11.42 9.09
CA ARG A 94 5.95 -10.29 8.16
C ARG A 94 6.58 -10.68 6.82
N ILE A 95 6.10 -10.02 5.76
CA ILE A 95 6.54 -10.32 4.40
C ILE A 95 7.68 -9.39 4.02
N PRO A 96 8.90 -9.89 3.75
CA PRO A 96 10.00 -9.05 3.36
C PRO A 96 9.82 -8.50 1.95
N LEU A 97 9.87 -7.18 1.80
CA LEU A 97 9.89 -6.51 0.50
C LEU A 97 11.28 -5.95 0.22
N ARG A 98 11.87 -6.35 -0.92
CA ARG A 98 13.21 -5.96 -1.37
C ARG A 98 13.20 -5.83 -2.89
N GLY A 99 12.67 -4.71 -3.38
CA GLY A 99 12.52 -4.52 -4.83
C GLY A 99 11.41 -5.41 -5.37
N THR A 100 10.19 -5.17 -4.91
CA THR A 100 9.10 -6.15 -4.96
C THR A 100 7.83 -5.52 -5.51
N ILE A 101 7.13 -6.23 -6.41
CA ILE A 101 5.69 -6.06 -6.59
C ILE A 101 5.00 -6.89 -5.52
N TRP A 102 4.11 -6.27 -4.76
CA TRP A 102 3.34 -6.90 -3.70
C TRP A 102 1.84 -6.71 -3.96
N ARG A 103 1.03 -7.53 -3.31
CA ARG A 103 -0.43 -7.41 -3.36
C ARG A 103 -1.08 -7.63 -2.01
N TYR A 104 -2.23 -7.00 -1.81
CA TYR A 104 -3.07 -7.11 -0.63
C TYR A 104 -4.49 -7.49 -1.04
N HIS A 105 -5.08 -8.46 -0.35
CA HIS A 105 -6.48 -8.83 -0.57
C HIS A 105 -7.39 -8.08 0.42
N PRO A 106 -8.29 -7.19 -0.03
CA PRO A 106 -9.12 -6.37 0.87
C PRO A 106 -10.01 -7.18 1.83
N GLN A 107 -10.64 -8.26 1.35
CA GLN A 107 -11.54 -9.08 2.17
C GLN A 107 -10.80 -10.11 3.03
N ARG A 108 -9.80 -10.80 2.48
CA ARG A 108 -9.03 -11.84 3.20
C ARG A 108 -7.97 -11.26 4.13
N LYS A 109 -7.63 -9.98 3.97
CA LYS A 109 -6.58 -9.27 4.72
C LYS A 109 -5.22 -9.97 4.64
N THR A 110 -4.89 -10.46 3.45
CA THR A 110 -3.65 -11.21 3.19
C THR A 110 -2.72 -10.35 2.34
N VAL A 111 -1.43 -10.32 2.68
CA VAL A 111 -0.39 -9.65 1.90
C VAL A 111 0.59 -10.68 1.32
N GLU A 112 1.02 -10.46 0.09
CA GLU A 112 1.93 -11.33 -0.63
C GLU A 112 2.99 -10.54 -1.39
N ALA A 113 4.22 -11.05 -1.42
CA ALA A 113 5.27 -10.60 -2.32
C ALA A 113 5.24 -11.46 -3.59
N LEU A 114 5.14 -10.83 -4.76
CA LEU A 114 5.06 -11.52 -6.05
C LEU A 114 6.40 -11.60 -6.77
N SER A 115 7.29 -10.67 -6.48
CA SER A 115 8.60 -10.59 -7.11
C SER A 115 9.66 -10.05 -6.17
N SER A 116 10.92 -10.15 -6.58
CA SER A 116 12.04 -9.52 -5.90
C SER A 116 13.07 -9.07 -6.93
N GLY A 117 13.97 -8.16 -6.54
CA GLY A 117 15.09 -7.74 -7.38
C GLY A 117 14.83 -6.52 -8.28
N THR A 118 13.64 -5.90 -8.26
CA THR A 118 13.45 -4.63 -8.97
C THR A 118 14.20 -3.51 -8.25
N THR A 119 14.97 -2.67 -8.94
CA THR A 119 15.71 -1.58 -8.28
C THR A 119 14.81 -0.42 -7.91
N ASN A 120 14.21 0.22 -8.91
CA ASN A 120 13.31 1.35 -8.75
C ASN A 120 12.23 1.24 -9.81
N PRO A 121 11.23 0.36 -9.61
CA PRO A 121 10.16 0.24 -10.59
C PRO A 121 9.42 1.60 -10.64
N TRP A 122 8.97 2.08 -11.82
CA TRP A 122 8.22 3.36 -12.00
C TRP A 122 6.73 3.26 -12.41
N GLY A 123 6.33 2.21 -13.15
CA GLY A 123 4.92 1.81 -13.28
C GLY A 123 4.71 0.30 -13.21
N HIS A 124 3.44 -0.11 -13.15
CA HIS A 124 2.94 -1.43 -13.56
C HIS A 124 1.52 -1.21 -14.11
N ASP A 125 1.05 -2.07 -15.00
CA ASP A 125 -0.27 -1.96 -15.62
C ASP A 125 -0.82 -3.35 -16.00
N TRP A 126 -2.09 -3.38 -16.38
CA TRP A 126 -2.82 -4.57 -16.84
C TRP A 126 -3.03 -4.53 -18.36
N ASN A 127 -3.14 -5.70 -18.98
CA ASN A 127 -3.49 -5.83 -20.39
C ASN A 127 -5.01 -5.86 -20.60
#